data_AF-A0A931VIG8-F1
#
_entry.id   AF-A0A931VIG8-F1
#
_cell.length_a   1.000
_cell.length_b   1.000
_cell.length_c   1.000
_cell.angle_alpha   90.00
_cell.angle_beta   90.00
_cell.angle_gamma   90.00
#
_symmetry.space_group_name_H-M   'P 1'
#
loop_
_entity.id
_entity.type
_entity.pdbx_description
1 polymer ?
#
loop_
_entity_poly.entity_id
_entity_poly.type
_entity_poly.pdbx_seq_one_letter_code
_entity_poly.pdbx_strand_id
1 'polypeptide(L)'
;MKKIIASLTALIWMFTGVIPALAVSDTDTLTTDQQTCMQTAVTKREDALMTSYDVWTAAVKTARTTLKTDLVAAWGKSTVGEVKTARKDAWKKWRDSRKSATQILSVSRKSAWNTFKTDNGACKPPATGKADSAGDDVKAN
;
A
#
# COMPACT_ATOMS: atom_id res chain seq x y z
N MET A 1 -7.44 -14.39 -48.76
CA MET A 1 -8.31 -13.21 -48.74
C MET A 1 -7.79 -12.23 -47.68
N LYS A 2 -6.99 -11.25 -48.11
CA LYS A 2 -6.43 -10.18 -47.26
C LYS A 2 -7.40 -9.00 -47.29
N LYS A 3 -7.90 -8.59 -46.13
CA LYS A 3 -8.71 -7.36 -45.99
C LYS A 3 -7.84 -6.25 -45.43
N ILE A 4 -8.08 -5.07 -45.98
CA ILE A 4 -7.29 -3.86 -45.92
C ILE A 4 -8.00 -2.87 -44.96
N ILE A 5 -7.22 -1.93 -44.42
CA ILE A 5 -7.58 -0.57 -43.94
C ILE A 5 -8.28 -0.46 -42.58
N ALA A 6 -7.58 0.16 -41.63
CA ALA A 6 -8.08 1.30 -40.87
C ALA A 6 -6.88 2.08 -40.28
N SER A 7 -6.40 3.03 -41.07
CA SER A 7 -5.58 4.16 -40.60
C SER A 7 -6.48 5.07 -39.76
N LEU A 8 -6.09 5.37 -38.53
CA LEU A 8 -6.67 6.43 -37.70
C LEU A 8 -5.58 7.02 -36.81
N THR A 9 -4.53 7.50 -37.47
CA THR A 9 -3.60 8.48 -36.91
C THR A 9 -4.20 9.87 -37.10
N ALA A 10 -4.86 10.39 -36.07
CA ALA A 10 -5.23 11.79 -36.01
C ALA A 10 -5.35 12.28 -34.56
N LEU A 11 -4.59 13.35 -34.29
CA LEU A 11 -4.88 14.41 -33.33
C LEU A 11 -4.93 14.05 -31.83
N ILE A 12 -3.77 14.17 -31.17
CA ILE A 12 -3.75 14.89 -29.88
C ILE A 12 -2.68 15.98 -30.00
N TRP A 13 -3.19 17.20 -30.17
CA TRP A 13 -2.46 18.45 -30.12
C TRP A 13 -1.78 18.63 -28.76
N MET A 14 -0.46 18.84 -28.82
CA MET A 14 0.25 19.94 -28.17
C MET A 14 -0.28 20.40 -26.80
N PHE A 15 0.07 19.66 -25.75
CA PHE A 15 0.55 20.31 -24.53
C PHE A 15 2.08 20.40 -24.62
N THR A 16 2.57 21.37 -25.38
CA THR A 16 3.96 21.87 -25.23
C THR A 16 4.02 22.73 -23.97
N GLY A 17 3.75 22.12 -22.82
CA GLY A 17 4.23 22.64 -21.56
C GLY A 17 5.73 22.38 -21.54
N VAL A 18 6.54 23.43 -21.48
CA VAL A 18 7.93 23.32 -21.07
C VAL A 18 7.92 22.67 -19.69
N ILE A 19 8.07 21.35 -19.63
CA ILE A 19 8.42 20.67 -18.39
C ILE A 19 9.89 21.03 -18.18
N PRO A 20 10.24 21.87 -17.18
CA PRO A 20 11.64 22.04 -16.84
C PRO A 20 12.20 20.65 -16.54
N ALA A 21 13.13 20.20 -17.37
CA ALA A 21 13.87 18.98 -17.13
C ALA A 21 14.62 19.16 -15.81
N LEU A 22 14.10 18.58 -14.73
CA LEU A 22 14.90 18.35 -13.54
C LEU A 22 15.98 17.35 -13.97
N ALA A 23 17.15 17.88 -14.31
CA ALA A 23 18.34 17.10 -14.53
C ALA A 23 18.66 16.41 -13.19
N VAL A 24 18.20 15.17 -13.03
CA VAL A 24 18.66 14.28 -11.96
C VAL A 24 20.05 13.82 -12.39
N SER A 25 21.06 14.61 -12.05
CA SER A 25 22.45 14.20 -12.15
C SER A 25 22.81 13.37 -10.92
N ASP A 26 22.38 12.11 -10.93
CA ASP A 26 22.91 11.07 -10.05
C ASP A 26 23.60 10.02 -10.93
N THR A 27 24.88 10.27 -11.25
CA THR A 27 25.76 9.32 -11.95
C THR A 27 26.43 8.33 -11.00
N ASP A 28 25.85 8.08 -9.83
CA ASP A 28 26.36 7.08 -8.90
C ASP A 28 25.76 5.71 -9.24
N THR A 29 26.63 4.81 -9.69
CA THR A 29 26.26 3.42 -10.00
C THR A 29 26.17 2.63 -8.68
N LEU A 30 25.01 2.02 -8.40
CA LEU A 30 24.84 1.13 -7.26
C LEU A 30 25.74 -0.10 -7.38
N THR A 31 26.42 -0.49 -6.30
CA THR A 31 27.17 -1.74 -6.23
C THR A 31 26.23 -2.94 -6.30
N THR A 32 26.72 -4.10 -6.76
CA THR A 32 25.95 -5.34 -6.78
C THR A 32 25.41 -5.72 -5.39
N ASP A 33 26.19 -5.45 -4.34
CA ASP A 33 25.80 -5.72 -2.95
C ASP A 33 24.63 -4.80 -2.51
N GLN A 34 24.68 -3.53 -2.87
CA GLN A 34 23.59 -2.58 -2.60
C GLN A 34 22.30 -2.98 -3.32
N GLN A 35 22.42 -3.39 -4.59
CA GLN A 35 21.29 -3.86 -5.37
C GLN A 35 20.66 -5.11 -4.75
N THR A 36 21.48 -6.11 -4.38
CA THR A 36 21.03 -7.36 -3.77
C THR A 36 20.39 -7.12 -2.40
N CYS A 37 20.97 -6.21 -1.61
CA CYS A 37 20.42 -5.80 -0.32
C CYS A 37 19.02 -5.17 -0.50
N MET A 38 18.88 -4.22 -1.43
CA MET A 38 17.61 -3.56 -1.71
C MET A 38 16.55 -4.52 -2.26
N GLN A 39 16.93 -5.43 -3.15
CA GLN A 39 16.03 -6.48 -3.65
C GLN A 39 15.50 -7.33 -2.50
N THR A 40 16.37 -7.76 -1.59
CA THR A 40 15.97 -8.54 -0.41
C THR A 40 15.00 -7.76 0.48
N ALA A 41 15.27 -6.48 0.74
CA ALA A 41 14.40 -5.63 1.54
C ALA A 41 13.01 -5.46 0.90
N VAL A 42 12.96 -5.26 -0.43
CA VAL A 42 11.70 -5.15 -1.19
C VAL A 42 10.91 -6.46 -1.13
N THR A 43 11.55 -7.61 -1.39
CA THR A 43 10.89 -8.91 -1.33
C THR A 43 10.24 -9.14 0.03
N LYS A 44 10.98 -8.92 1.14
CA LYS A 44 10.43 -9.05 2.49
C LYS A 44 9.21 -8.14 2.72
N ARG A 45 9.23 -6.90 2.22
CA ARG A 45 8.11 -5.98 2.34
C ARG A 45 6.89 -6.51 1.59
N GLU A 46 7.06 -6.89 0.33
CA GLU A 46 5.96 -7.36 -0.51
C GLU A 46 5.35 -8.65 0.04
N ASP A 47 6.17 -9.60 0.49
CA ASP A 47 5.70 -10.84 1.13
C ASP A 47 4.87 -10.56 2.40
N ALA A 48 5.33 -9.61 3.23
CA ALA A 48 4.60 -9.19 4.42
C ALA A 48 3.27 -8.48 4.09
N LEU A 49 3.25 -7.66 3.03
CA LEU A 49 2.04 -7.00 2.55
C LEU A 49 1.04 -8.02 2.00
N MET A 50 1.47 -8.95 1.14
CA MET A 50 0.64 -10.03 0.61
C MET A 50 0.00 -10.83 1.74
N THR A 51 0.81 -11.30 2.70
CA THR A 51 0.32 -12.02 3.88
C THR A 51 -0.73 -11.22 4.66
N SER A 52 -0.51 -9.90 4.81
CA SER A 52 -1.46 -9.01 5.50
C SER A 52 -2.80 -8.91 4.76
N TYR A 53 -2.77 -8.86 3.42
CA TYR A 53 -3.97 -8.84 2.58
C TYR A 53 -4.73 -10.17 2.61
N ASP A 54 -4.02 -11.30 2.65
CA ASP A 54 -4.64 -12.62 2.76
C ASP A 54 -5.41 -12.75 4.07
N VAL A 55 -4.79 -12.37 5.20
CA VAL A 55 -5.43 -12.37 6.52
C VAL A 55 -6.66 -11.47 6.53
N TRP A 56 -6.55 -10.24 6.01
CA TRP A 56 -7.67 -9.31 5.94
C TRP A 56 -8.81 -9.86 5.08
N THR A 57 -8.50 -10.41 3.92
CA THR A 57 -9.48 -10.95 2.98
C THR A 57 -10.21 -12.15 3.57
N ALA A 58 -9.47 -13.06 4.23
CA ALA A 58 -10.04 -14.19 4.95
C ALA A 58 -11.00 -13.72 6.05
N ALA A 59 -10.59 -12.73 6.86
CA ALA A 59 -11.42 -12.18 7.92
C ALA A 59 -12.71 -11.53 7.39
N VAL A 60 -12.62 -10.76 6.29
CA VAL A 60 -13.79 -10.14 5.65
C VAL A 60 -14.73 -11.19 5.06
N LYS A 61 -14.18 -12.25 4.44
CA LYS A 61 -14.97 -13.37 3.91
C LYS A 61 -15.74 -14.06 5.03
N THR A 62 -15.08 -14.38 6.15
CA THR A 62 -15.72 -14.95 7.34
C THR A 62 -16.83 -14.04 7.87
N ALA A 63 -16.57 -12.74 8.02
CA ALA A 63 -17.57 -11.78 8.48
C ALA A 63 -18.79 -11.71 7.53
N ARG A 64 -18.59 -11.83 6.21
CA ARG A 64 -19.68 -11.88 5.22
C ARG A 64 -20.50 -13.17 5.32
N THR A 65 -19.84 -14.31 5.53
CA THR A 65 -20.52 -15.58 5.77
C THR A 65 -21.40 -15.49 7.03
N THR A 66 -20.87 -14.95 8.12
CA THR A 66 -21.67 -14.72 9.35
C THR A 66 -22.83 -13.77 9.10
N LEU A 67 -22.61 -12.65 8.40
CA LEU A 67 -23.69 -11.72 8.06
C LEU A 67 -24.81 -12.42 7.27
N LYS A 68 -24.47 -13.24 6.28
CA LYS A 68 -25.46 -14.01 5.51
C LYS A 68 -26.31 -14.88 6.44
N THR A 69 -25.67 -15.67 7.30
CA THR A 69 -26.35 -16.56 8.26
C THR A 69 -27.26 -15.76 9.19
N ASP A 70 -26.75 -14.68 9.77
CA ASP A 70 -27.48 -13.85 10.73
C ASP A 70 -28.69 -13.14 10.05
N LEU A 71 -28.55 -12.74 8.78
CA LEU A 71 -29.65 -12.15 8.01
C LEU A 71 -30.74 -13.17 7.67
N VAL A 72 -30.37 -14.39 7.26
CA VAL A 72 -31.35 -15.47 7.02
C VAL A 72 -32.11 -15.79 8.32
N ALA A 73 -31.40 -15.89 9.44
CA ALA A 73 -32.03 -16.10 10.75
C ALA A 73 -32.94 -14.94 11.17
N ALA A 74 -32.58 -13.69 10.85
CA ALA A 74 -33.41 -12.52 11.13
C ALA A 74 -34.75 -12.55 10.39
N TRP A 75 -34.78 -13.08 9.15
CA TRP A 75 -36.02 -13.26 8.39
C TRP A 75 -36.86 -14.46 8.83
N GLY A 76 -36.31 -15.35 9.65
CA GLY A 76 -37.06 -16.42 10.31
C GLY A 76 -37.81 -15.98 11.57
N LYS A 77 -37.85 -14.68 11.89
CA LYS A 77 -38.55 -14.15 13.07
C LYS A 77 -40.04 -13.90 12.78
N SER A 78 -40.87 -14.03 13.82
CA SER A 78 -42.33 -14.01 13.69
C SER A 78 -42.92 -12.61 13.53
N THR A 79 -42.28 -11.59 14.11
CA THR A 79 -42.78 -10.21 14.08
C THR A 79 -41.84 -9.26 13.35
N VAL A 80 -42.39 -8.23 12.72
CA VAL A 80 -41.62 -7.18 12.04
C VAL A 80 -40.63 -6.49 13.00
N GLY A 81 -41.02 -6.33 14.27
CA GLY A 81 -40.15 -5.76 15.30
C GLY A 81 -38.89 -6.60 15.54
N GLU A 82 -39.05 -7.91 15.69
CA GLU A 82 -37.93 -8.85 15.87
C GLU A 82 -37.04 -8.91 14.62
N VAL A 83 -37.62 -8.95 13.42
CA VAL A 83 -36.87 -8.91 12.15
C VAL A 83 -35.99 -7.65 12.08
N LYS A 84 -36.55 -6.49 12.43
CA LYS A 84 -35.83 -5.21 12.40
C LYS A 84 -34.66 -5.20 13.38
N THR A 85 -34.87 -5.66 14.61
CA THR A 85 -33.83 -5.74 15.64
C THR A 85 -32.72 -6.71 15.24
N ALA A 86 -33.07 -7.95 14.90
CA ALA A 86 -32.09 -8.97 14.50
C ALA A 86 -31.26 -8.54 13.28
N ARG A 87 -31.88 -7.89 12.29
CA ARG A 87 -31.17 -7.35 11.13
C ARG A 87 -30.19 -6.24 11.51
N LYS A 88 -30.59 -5.32 12.41
CA LYS A 88 -29.71 -4.24 12.90
C LYS A 88 -28.48 -4.83 13.61
N ASP A 89 -28.68 -5.86 14.41
CA ASP A 89 -27.62 -6.54 15.17
C ASP A 89 -26.66 -7.29 14.24
N ALA A 90 -27.18 -8.01 13.24
CA ALA A 90 -26.37 -8.67 12.21
C ALA A 90 -25.44 -7.68 11.50
N TRP A 91 -25.97 -6.52 11.09
CA TRP A 91 -25.15 -5.48 10.45
C TRP A 91 -24.17 -4.82 11.42
N LYS A 92 -24.53 -4.65 12.70
CA LYS A 92 -23.61 -4.12 13.72
C LYS A 92 -22.42 -5.07 13.89
N LYS A 93 -22.68 -6.35 14.10
CA LYS A 93 -21.65 -7.40 14.24
C LYS A 93 -20.72 -7.43 13.03
N TRP A 94 -21.26 -7.39 11.81
CA TRP A 94 -20.43 -7.33 10.60
C TRP A 94 -19.54 -6.08 10.55
N ARG A 95 -20.06 -4.89 10.90
CA ARG A 95 -19.27 -3.66 10.94
C ARG A 95 -18.13 -3.76 11.96
N ASP A 96 -18.41 -4.30 13.14
CA ASP A 96 -17.43 -4.46 14.21
C ASP A 96 -16.32 -5.44 13.77
N SER A 97 -16.67 -6.57 13.16
CA SER A 97 -15.70 -7.51 12.59
C SER A 97 -14.85 -6.88 11.48
N ARG A 98 -15.47 -6.11 10.57
CA ARG A 98 -14.75 -5.43 9.49
C ARG A 98 -13.80 -4.36 10.02
N LYS A 99 -14.20 -3.61 11.05
CA LYS A 99 -13.35 -2.62 11.71
C LYS A 99 -12.12 -3.29 12.30
N SER A 100 -12.30 -4.37 13.05
CA SER A 100 -11.21 -5.16 13.64
C SER A 100 -10.23 -5.67 12.57
N ALA A 101 -10.75 -6.30 11.50
CA ALA A 101 -9.91 -6.76 10.40
C ALA A 101 -9.09 -5.62 9.75
N THR A 102 -9.72 -4.44 9.58
CA THR A 102 -9.05 -3.27 8.99
C THR A 102 -7.97 -2.71 9.91
N GLN A 103 -8.18 -2.74 11.24
CA GLN A 103 -7.15 -2.36 12.21
C GLN A 103 -5.94 -3.28 12.14
N ILE A 104 -6.16 -4.60 12.04
CA ILE A 104 -5.10 -5.59 11.86
C ILE A 104 -4.31 -5.28 10.58
N LEU A 105 -4.99 -5.10 9.44
CA LEU A 105 -4.34 -4.74 8.18
C LEU A 105 -3.49 -3.46 8.33
N SER A 106 -4.04 -2.43 8.97
CA SER A 106 -3.33 -1.16 9.15
C SER A 106 -2.05 -1.33 9.97
N VAL A 107 -2.11 -2.09 11.06
CA VAL A 107 -0.95 -2.38 11.92
C VAL A 107 0.09 -3.18 11.14
N SER A 108 -0.31 -4.25 10.45
CA SER A 108 0.62 -5.10 9.72
C SER A 108 1.31 -4.36 8.57
N ARG A 109 0.59 -3.53 7.82
CA ARG A 109 1.22 -2.69 6.79
C ARG A 109 2.23 -1.72 7.38
N LYS A 110 1.88 -1.04 8.48
CA LYS A 110 2.80 -0.12 9.16
C LYS A 110 4.07 -0.85 9.61
N SER A 111 3.92 -2.06 10.13
CA SER A 111 5.03 -2.93 10.49
C SER A 111 5.93 -3.25 9.28
N ALA A 112 5.35 -3.72 8.17
CA ALA A 112 6.08 -4.04 6.94
C ALA A 112 6.88 -2.83 6.41
N TRP A 113 6.29 -1.63 6.42
CA TRP A 113 6.99 -0.41 6.01
C TRP A 113 8.08 0.03 6.98
N ASN A 114 7.89 -0.14 8.29
CA ASN A 114 8.92 0.15 9.28
C ASN A 114 10.12 -0.80 9.11
N THR A 115 9.87 -2.10 8.94
CA THR A 115 10.92 -3.08 8.64
C THR A 115 11.66 -2.72 7.36
N PHE A 116 10.93 -2.41 6.29
CA PHE A 116 11.54 -1.96 5.04
C PHE A 116 12.41 -0.71 5.22
N LYS A 117 11.96 0.26 6.02
CA LYS A 117 12.74 1.49 6.29
C LYS A 117 14.06 1.18 7.00
N THR A 118 14.04 0.26 7.96
CA THR A 118 15.24 -0.21 8.66
C THR A 118 16.17 -0.94 7.69
N ASP A 119 15.65 -1.92 6.93
CA ASP A 119 16.45 -2.71 5.98
C ASP A 119 17.05 -1.82 4.88
N ASN A 120 16.27 -0.87 4.34
CA ASN A 120 16.73 0.13 3.38
C ASN A 120 17.83 1.04 3.96
N GLY A 121 17.75 1.38 5.25
CA GLY A 121 18.80 2.14 5.92
C GLY A 121 20.13 1.37 5.99
N ALA A 122 20.06 0.05 6.18
CA ALA A 122 21.23 -0.83 6.19
C ALA A 122 21.85 -1.06 4.80
N CYS A 123 21.09 -0.89 3.72
CA CYS A 123 21.58 -1.06 2.34
C CYS A 123 22.34 0.15 1.78
N LYS A 124 22.33 1.29 2.49
CA LYS A 124 23.05 2.50 2.04
C LYS A 124 24.57 2.30 2.22
N PRO A 125 25.40 2.90 1.34
CA PRO A 125 26.83 2.96 1.64
C PRO A 125 27.03 3.68 2.97
N PRO A 126 28.01 3.27 3.81
CA PRO A 126 28.40 4.07 4.96
C PRO A 126 28.72 5.48 4.47
N ALA A 127 28.31 6.51 5.23
CA ALA A 127 28.61 7.88 4.88
C ALA A 127 30.13 8.00 4.69
N THR A 128 30.58 8.06 3.43
CA THR A 128 31.95 8.42 3.13
C THR A 128 32.07 9.85 3.64
N GLY A 129 32.78 10.02 4.75
CA GLY A 129 33.04 11.34 5.31
C GLY A 129 33.66 12.22 4.23
N LYS A 130 32.84 13.07 3.60
CA LYS A 130 33.35 14.36 3.16
C LYS A 130 33.69 15.03 4.48
N ALA A 131 34.98 15.22 4.73
CA ALA A 131 35.42 16.16 5.74
C ALA A 131 34.82 17.50 5.33
N ASP A 132 33.75 17.90 6.02
CA ASP A 132 33.19 19.23 5.91
C ASP A 132 34.32 20.18 6.26
N SER A 133 34.82 20.87 5.25
CA SER A 133 35.89 21.85 5.39
C SER A 133 35.40 22.89 6.38
N ALA A 134 36.17 23.06 7.46
CA ALA A 134 36.07 24.21 8.33
C ALA A 134 35.99 25.48 7.47
N GLY A 135 34.96 26.29 7.69
CA GLY A 135 34.70 27.49 6.91
C GLY A 135 33.53 28.27 7.48
N ASP A 136 33.86 29.04 8.52
CA ASP A 136 33.30 30.35 8.87
C ASP A 136 31.78 30.51 9.05
N ASP A 137 31.39 30.76 10.31
CA ASP A 137 30.46 31.85 10.62
C ASP A 137 30.74 32.38 12.04
N VAL A 138 31.61 33.39 12.09
CA VAL A 138 31.68 34.36 13.19
C VAL A 138 30.31 35.02 13.34
N LYS A 139 29.66 34.83 14.49
CA LYS A 139 28.56 35.71 14.91
C LYS A 139 29.07 36.67 15.98
N ALA A 140 29.34 37.88 15.53
CA ALA A 140 29.32 39.08 16.34
C ALA A 140 27.87 39.45 16.65
N ASN A 141 27.51 39.38 17.93
CA ASN A 141 26.65 40.28 18.73
C ASN A 141 26.05 39.51 19.90
#